data_AF-A0AAJ1RSN8-F1
#
_entry.id   AF-A0AAJ1RSN8-F1
#
_cell.length_a   1.000
_cell.length_b   1.000
_cell.length_c   1.000
_cell.angle_alpha   90.00
_cell.angle_beta   90.00
_cell.angle_gamma   90.00
#
_symmetry.space_group_name_H-M   'P 1'
#
loop_
_entity.id
_entity.type
_entity.pdbx_description
1 polymer ?
#
loop_
_entity_poly.entity_id
_entity_poly.type
_entity_poly.pdbx_seq_one_letter_code
_entity_poly.pdbx_strand_id
1 'polypeptide(L)'
;RFYQIDPFYEAEDEFDLVGHLAIGLAPHTSGGVLCRIIGWTTASAGYAHPLFHAAKRRNCDGDEDSLMLLLDGLLNFSREILPMGRGGRMDAPLVLSTRINPSEIDKEALNVDCSWSYSRAFYEATKAQSHPNDLKAFVDLVGDRLGTTGEIRGYGWTHDSGRLDAGPRNSSYKTLETMQDKMLAQLALGTRLRSVSAQRVASQVIESHFLPDLRGNLMAFTRQKVRCVKCAASYRRMPLAGRCIQNVSTGGGLTSSRDGDSVLCGGNVVLTVSEGAVRKYIEITRDVIEKYGVDDYTKQRVEWMTESVDSLFNDDTVTVMTLNDFV
;
A
#
# COMPACT_ATOMS: atom_id res chain seq x y z
N ARG A 1 -5.01 29.44 -22.72
CA ARG A 1 -4.31 28.97 -23.96
C ARG A 1 -5.20 28.16 -24.90
N PHE A 2 -5.82 27.07 -24.45
CA PHE A 2 -6.64 26.22 -25.34
C PHE A 2 -8.06 26.78 -25.56
N TYR A 3 -8.72 27.23 -24.49
CA TYR A 3 -10.09 27.77 -24.54
C TYR A 3 -10.18 29.29 -24.75
N GLN A 4 -9.04 29.98 -24.91
CA GLN A 4 -8.97 31.44 -25.10
C GLN A 4 -9.73 32.27 -24.05
N ILE A 5 -9.82 31.76 -22.82
CA ILE A 5 -10.35 32.46 -21.65
C ILE A 5 -9.22 32.90 -20.72
N ASP A 6 -9.51 33.88 -19.88
CA ASP A 6 -8.62 34.34 -18.82
C ASP A 6 -8.36 33.22 -17.80
N PRO A 7 -7.18 33.22 -17.14
CA PRO A 7 -6.86 32.22 -16.11
C PRO A 7 -7.87 32.28 -14.96
N PHE A 8 -8.34 31.13 -14.50
CA PHE A 8 -9.34 31.08 -13.42
C PHE A 8 -8.73 31.13 -12.01
N TYR A 9 -7.64 30.38 -11.78
CA TYR A 9 -7.05 30.27 -10.45
C TYR A 9 -6.08 31.41 -10.15
N GLU A 10 -5.38 31.92 -11.17
CA GLU A 10 -4.35 32.96 -11.03
C GLU A 10 -3.36 32.71 -9.88
N ALA A 11 -3.11 31.43 -9.55
CA ALA A 11 -2.34 31.04 -8.39
C ALA A 11 -0.83 31.18 -8.65
N GLU A 12 -0.16 31.97 -7.82
CA GLU A 12 1.30 32.11 -7.78
C GLU A 12 1.89 31.26 -6.65
N ASP A 13 1.24 31.26 -5.49
CA ASP A 13 1.62 30.50 -4.29
C ASP A 13 0.52 29.52 -3.84
N GLU A 14 0.89 28.57 -2.96
CA GLU A 14 -0.06 27.58 -2.43
C GLU A 14 -1.24 28.22 -1.67
N PHE A 15 -1.02 29.38 -1.04
CA PHE A 15 -2.06 30.10 -0.29
C PHE A 15 -3.15 30.68 -1.19
N ASP A 16 -2.88 30.93 -2.47
CA ASP A 16 -3.88 31.45 -3.41
C ASP A 16 -4.98 30.41 -3.68
N LEU A 17 -4.69 29.12 -3.45
CA LEU A 17 -5.67 28.05 -3.57
C LEU A 17 -6.65 28.00 -2.38
N VAL A 18 -6.41 28.75 -1.30
CA VAL A 18 -7.33 28.81 -0.15
C VAL A 18 -8.64 29.47 -0.57
N GLY A 19 -9.75 28.77 -0.33
CA GLY A 19 -11.09 29.19 -0.75
C GLY A 19 -11.55 28.56 -2.06
N HIS A 20 -10.63 28.06 -2.90
CA HIS A 20 -11.01 27.29 -4.08
C HIS A 20 -11.62 25.94 -3.72
N LEU A 21 -12.42 25.42 -4.65
CA LEU A 21 -13.14 24.17 -4.49
C LEU A 21 -12.38 23.01 -5.12
N ALA A 22 -12.45 21.87 -4.44
CA ALA A 22 -11.91 20.60 -4.90
C ALA A 22 -12.97 19.50 -4.76
N ILE A 23 -12.80 18.44 -5.53
CA ILE A 23 -13.58 17.21 -5.45
C ILE A 23 -12.73 16.19 -4.70
N GLY A 24 -13.20 15.74 -3.54
CA GLY A 24 -12.66 14.56 -2.88
C GLY A 24 -13.31 13.30 -3.46
N LEU A 25 -12.51 12.32 -3.86
CA LEU A 25 -13.00 11.08 -4.46
C LEU A 25 -12.24 9.88 -3.92
N ALA A 26 -12.96 8.97 -3.28
CA ALA A 26 -12.39 7.74 -2.76
C ALA A 26 -12.22 6.70 -3.89
N PRO A 27 -11.07 5.99 -3.90
CA PRO A 27 -10.98 4.71 -4.58
C PRO A 27 -12.18 3.79 -4.29
N HIS A 28 -12.54 3.00 -5.29
CA HIS A 28 -13.71 2.14 -5.36
C HIS A 28 -15.06 2.87 -5.23
N THR A 29 -15.11 4.17 -5.52
CA THR A 29 -16.37 4.94 -5.58
C THR A 29 -16.47 5.76 -6.87
N SER A 30 -17.67 6.27 -7.16
CA SER A 30 -17.92 7.13 -8.32
C SER A 30 -18.70 8.42 -7.98
N GLY A 31 -18.91 8.65 -6.68
CA GLY A 31 -19.52 9.87 -6.15
C GLY A 31 -18.42 10.74 -5.53
N GLY A 32 -18.07 11.84 -6.21
CA GLY A 32 -17.19 12.85 -5.64
C GLY A 32 -17.94 13.70 -4.61
N VAL A 33 -17.23 14.19 -3.60
CA VAL A 33 -17.77 15.11 -2.60
C VAL A 33 -17.05 16.44 -2.73
N LEU A 34 -17.82 17.51 -2.93
CA LEU A 34 -17.30 18.86 -3.03
C LEU A 34 -16.73 19.32 -1.68
N CYS A 35 -15.55 19.91 -1.71
CA CYS A 35 -14.91 20.51 -0.55
C CYS A 35 -14.26 21.84 -0.90
N ARG A 36 -13.89 22.58 0.14
CA ARG A 36 -13.19 23.86 0.04
C ARG A 36 -11.85 23.75 0.76
N ILE A 37 -10.79 24.22 0.10
CA ILE A 37 -9.46 24.29 0.71
C ILE A 37 -9.45 25.45 1.71
N ILE A 38 -8.96 25.19 2.94
CA ILE A 38 -8.92 26.19 4.01
C ILE A 38 -7.52 26.47 4.56
N GLY A 39 -6.51 25.73 4.10
CA GLY A 39 -5.13 25.90 4.53
C GLY A 39 -4.28 24.67 4.26
N TRP A 40 -3.02 24.76 4.69
CA TRP A 40 -1.98 23.76 4.45
C TRP A 40 -1.37 23.26 5.76
N THR A 41 -0.81 22.06 5.69
CA THR A 41 -0.12 21.38 6.79
C THR A 41 1.17 20.76 6.26
N THR A 42 2.20 20.68 7.09
CA THR A 42 3.46 20.01 6.68
C THR A 42 3.42 18.49 6.87
N ALA A 43 2.34 17.95 7.47
CA ALA A 43 2.13 16.53 7.60
C ALA A 43 1.79 15.88 6.25
N SER A 44 2.26 14.65 6.03
CA SER A 44 1.89 13.83 4.86
C SER A 44 0.49 13.20 5.00
N ALA A 45 -0.51 13.99 5.37
CA ALA A 45 -1.89 13.57 5.56
C ALA A 45 -2.86 14.71 5.23
N GLY A 46 -4.03 14.39 4.67
CA GLY A 46 -5.12 15.34 4.47
C GLY A 46 -6.04 15.36 5.68
N TYR A 47 -6.31 16.55 6.22
CA TYR A 47 -7.26 16.74 7.32
C TYR A 47 -8.59 17.25 6.79
N ALA A 48 -9.69 16.66 7.26
CA ALA A 48 -11.01 17.17 7.02
C ALA A 48 -11.97 16.74 8.13
N HIS A 49 -13.19 17.28 8.09
CA HIS A 49 -14.26 16.90 9.00
C HIS A 49 -14.60 15.40 8.86
N PRO A 50 -14.89 14.66 9.95
CA PRO A 50 -15.20 13.22 9.86
C PRO A 50 -16.34 12.90 8.88
N LEU A 51 -17.39 13.73 8.86
CA LEU A 51 -18.51 13.57 7.92
C LEU A 51 -18.08 13.69 6.45
N PHE A 52 -17.02 14.45 6.13
CA PHE A 52 -16.50 14.52 4.77
C PHE A 52 -15.80 13.22 4.35
N HIS A 53 -15.01 12.62 5.25
CA HIS A 53 -14.41 11.31 4.98
C HIS A 53 -15.49 10.23 4.83
N ALA A 54 -16.48 10.19 5.73
CA ALA A 54 -17.58 9.25 5.66
C ALA A 54 -18.49 9.46 4.43
N ALA A 55 -18.69 10.70 3.97
CA ALA A 55 -19.42 10.98 2.74
C ALA A 55 -18.75 10.38 1.49
N LYS A 56 -17.42 10.21 1.52
CA LYS A 56 -16.66 9.51 0.49
C LYS A 56 -16.54 8.00 0.76
N ARG A 57 -17.24 7.47 1.77
CA ARG A 57 -17.19 6.06 2.19
C ARG A 57 -15.79 5.63 2.64
N ARG A 58 -15.14 6.46 3.46
CA ARG A 58 -13.87 6.14 4.11
C ARG A 58 -14.05 5.84 5.59
N ASN A 59 -13.33 4.82 6.05
CA ASN A 59 -13.32 4.35 7.43
C ASN A 59 -12.19 5.02 8.24
N CYS A 60 -11.21 5.62 7.55
CA CYS A 60 -10.08 6.33 8.16
C CYS A 60 -9.17 5.43 9.02
N ASP A 61 -9.08 4.13 8.72
CA ASP A 61 -8.21 3.14 9.37
C ASP A 61 -6.87 2.93 8.64
N GLY A 62 -6.46 3.91 7.82
CA GLY A 62 -5.29 3.84 6.93
C GLY A 62 -5.63 4.05 5.46
N ASP A 63 -6.87 4.43 5.16
CA ASP A 63 -7.36 4.74 3.83
C ASP A 63 -6.61 5.88 3.12
N GLU A 64 -6.34 5.69 1.83
CA GLU A 64 -5.88 6.74 0.92
C GLU A 64 -7.07 7.34 0.15
N ASP A 65 -6.95 8.62 -0.20
CA ASP A 65 -8.01 9.36 -0.87
C ASP A 65 -7.43 10.26 -1.96
N SER A 66 -8.27 10.61 -2.95
CA SER A 66 -7.86 11.51 -4.03
C SER A 66 -8.55 12.86 -3.91
N LEU A 67 -7.82 13.92 -4.27
CA LEU A 67 -8.30 15.28 -4.37
C LEU A 67 -7.96 15.81 -5.75
N MET A 68 -8.97 16.33 -6.44
CA MET A 68 -8.82 17.01 -7.73
C MET A 68 -9.44 18.40 -7.66
N LEU A 69 -8.84 19.39 -8.30
CA LEU A 69 -9.43 20.73 -8.36
C LEU A 69 -10.76 20.69 -9.12
N LEU A 70 -11.76 21.45 -8.67
CA LEU A 70 -13.11 21.37 -9.22
C LEU A 70 -13.12 21.67 -10.72
N LEU A 71 -12.50 22.78 -11.14
CA LEU A 71 -12.51 23.16 -12.56
C LEU A 71 -11.74 22.16 -13.44
N ASP A 72 -10.70 21.53 -12.89
CA ASP A 72 -9.94 20.49 -13.59
C ASP A 72 -10.83 19.26 -13.85
N GLY A 73 -11.52 18.79 -12.81
CA GLY A 73 -12.49 17.71 -12.93
C GLY A 73 -13.66 18.02 -13.87
N LEU A 74 -14.05 19.28 -14.03
CA LEU A 74 -15.13 19.67 -14.95
C LEU A 74 -14.67 19.78 -16.41
N LEU A 75 -13.46 20.30 -16.66
CA LEU A 75 -12.96 20.53 -18.01
C LEU A 75 -12.38 19.26 -18.64
N ASN A 76 -11.67 18.45 -17.85
CA ASN A 76 -10.84 17.37 -18.37
C ASN A 76 -11.49 15.98 -18.23
N PHE A 77 -12.64 15.88 -17.56
CA PHE A 77 -13.36 14.63 -17.44
C PHE A 77 -14.35 14.42 -18.59
N SER A 78 -14.31 13.22 -19.19
CA SER A 78 -15.36 12.73 -20.07
C SER A 78 -15.63 11.26 -19.77
N ARG A 79 -16.88 10.80 -19.99
CA ARG A 79 -17.18 9.37 -19.89
C ARG A 79 -16.53 8.55 -21.01
N GLU A 80 -16.14 9.19 -22.10
CA GLU A 80 -15.53 8.53 -23.27
C GLU A 80 -14.07 8.10 -23.02
N ILE A 81 -13.38 8.75 -22.07
CA ILE A 81 -12.01 8.38 -21.70
C ILE A 81 -11.96 7.20 -20.71
N LEU A 82 -13.11 6.76 -20.20
CA LEU A 82 -13.19 5.66 -19.25
C LEU A 82 -12.98 4.31 -19.96
N PRO A 83 -12.16 3.40 -19.41
CA PRO A 83 -11.92 2.11 -20.03
C PRO A 83 -13.20 1.28 -20.05
N MET A 84 -13.46 0.59 -21.17
CA MET A 84 -14.64 -0.29 -21.32
C MET A 84 -14.56 -1.59 -20.50
N GLY A 85 -13.40 -1.89 -19.90
CA GLY A 85 -13.18 -3.09 -19.09
C GLY A 85 -13.91 -3.08 -17.74
N ARG A 86 -13.84 -4.20 -17.01
CA ARG A 86 -14.39 -4.30 -15.65
C ARG A 86 -13.73 -3.27 -14.73
N GLY A 87 -14.53 -2.56 -13.95
CA GLY A 87 -14.05 -1.56 -13.00
C GLY A 87 -13.76 -0.18 -13.60
N GLY A 88 -13.84 0.00 -14.93
CA GLY A 88 -13.45 1.25 -15.56
C GLY A 88 -14.31 2.49 -15.25
N ARG A 89 -15.46 2.30 -14.60
CA ARG A 89 -16.33 3.38 -14.11
C ARG A 89 -16.14 3.71 -12.63
N MET A 90 -15.39 2.89 -11.91
CA MET A 90 -14.98 3.19 -10.55
C MET A 90 -13.83 4.20 -10.62
N ASP A 91 -13.64 4.98 -9.56
CA ASP A 91 -12.56 5.96 -9.42
C ASP A 91 -12.68 7.15 -10.37
N ALA A 92 -13.91 7.40 -10.87
CA ALA A 92 -14.25 8.54 -11.70
C ALA A 92 -15.41 9.33 -11.07
N PRO A 93 -15.37 10.67 -11.05
CA PRO A 93 -16.40 11.51 -10.44
C PRO A 93 -17.65 11.59 -11.34
N LEU A 94 -18.43 10.50 -11.42
CA LEU A 94 -19.64 10.42 -12.25
C LEU A 94 -20.79 11.27 -11.72
N VAL A 95 -20.82 11.47 -10.40
CA VAL A 95 -21.77 12.30 -9.68
C VAL A 95 -20.99 13.13 -8.67
N LEU A 96 -21.41 14.38 -8.46
CA LEU A 96 -20.81 15.29 -7.48
C LEU A 96 -21.84 15.65 -6.41
N SER A 97 -21.57 15.30 -5.16
CA SER A 97 -22.35 15.77 -4.02
C SER A 97 -21.84 17.13 -3.56
N THR A 98 -22.73 18.12 -3.52
CA THR A 98 -22.40 19.50 -3.14
C THR A 98 -22.70 19.81 -1.67
N ARG A 99 -23.45 18.94 -0.99
CA ARG A 99 -23.86 19.09 0.40
C ARG A 99 -23.79 17.75 1.10
N ILE A 100 -23.29 17.77 2.33
CA ILE A 100 -23.22 16.57 3.18
C ILE A 100 -24.48 16.53 4.02
N ASN A 101 -25.27 15.46 3.88
CA ASN A 101 -26.38 15.15 4.76
C ASN A 101 -25.94 14.03 5.74
N PRO A 102 -25.78 14.31 7.05
CA PRO A 102 -25.35 13.32 8.04
C PRO A 102 -26.24 12.08 8.14
N SER A 103 -27.50 12.15 7.70
CA SER A 103 -28.42 11.00 7.69
C SER A 103 -28.20 10.01 6.54
N GLU A 104 -27.49 10.42 5.49
CA GLU A 104 -27.27 9.62 4.27
C GLU A 104 -25.86 9.02 4.18
N ILE A 105 -24.96 9.42 5.09
CA ILE A 105 -23.57 8.97 5.13
C ILE A 105 -23.42 7.66 5.90
N ASP A 106 -22.20 7.14 5.91
CA ASP A 106 -21.86 5.90 6.60
C ASP A 106 -22.15 5.96 8.11
N LYS A 107 -22.57 4.81 8.66
CA LYS A 107 -22.96 4.67 10.07
C LYS A 107 -21.77 4.78 11.03
N GLU A 108 -20.55 4.52 10.56
CA GLU A 108 -19.35 4.64 11.39
C GLU A 108 -19.18 6.06 11.93
N ALA A 109 -19.39 7.08 11.09
CA ALA A 109 -19.31 8.47 11.51
C ALA A 109 -20.38 8.87 12.54
N LEU A 110 -21.50 8.14 12.61
CA LEU A 110 -22.55 8.38 13.60
C LEU A 110 -22.11 7.98 15.02
N ASN A 111 -21.05 7.18 15.15
CA ASN A 111 -20.48 6.76 16.42
C ASN A 111 -19.32 7.65 16.88
N VAL A 112 -19.03 8.75 16.18
CA VAL A 112 -18.03 9.72 16.62
C VAL A 112 -18.55 10.46 17.85
N ASP A 113 -17.72 10.50 18.90
CA ASP A 113 -18.00 11.24 20.12
C ASP A 113 -17.72 12.73 19.92
N CYS A 114 -18.69 13.55 20.34
CA CYS A 114 -18.71 15.00 20.23
C CYS A 114 -18.65 15.70 21.60
N SER A 115 -18.37 14.95 22.67
CA SER A 115 -18.31 15.45 24.05
C SER A 115 -17.05 16.29 24.28
N TRP A 116 -17.21 17.42 25.00
CA TRP A 116 -16.07 18.24 25.45
C TRP A 116 -15.34 17.65 26.66
N SER A 117 -16.04 16.84 27.47
CA SER A 117 -15.50 16.18 28.65
C SER A 117 -16.38 15.00 29.03
N TYR A 118 -15.78 13.93 29.52
CA TYR A 118 -16.56 12.80 30.06
C TYR A 118 -17.01 13.04 31.49
N SER A 119 -18.21 12.55 31.81
CA SER A 119 -18.76 12.58 33.16
C SER A 119 -18.02 11.62 34.09
N ARG A 120 -18.00 11.94 35.39
CA ARG A 120 -17.49 11.02 36.42
C ARG A 120 -18.18 9.66 36.38
N ALA A 121 -19.51 9.65 36.17
CA ALA A 121 -20.31 8.44 36.12
C ALA A 121 -19.85 7.48 35.02
N PHE A 122 -19.49 8.03 33.84
CA PHE A 122 -18.90 7.23 32.76
C PHE A 122 -17.63 6.51 33.22
N TYR A 123 -16.69 7.22 33.82
CA TYR A 123 -15.43 6.63 34.32
C TYR A 123 -15.62 5.60 35.44
N GLU A 124 -16.63 5.78 36.30
CA GLU A 124 -16.93 4.79 37.34
C GLU A 124 -17.57 3.53 36.74
N ALA A 125 -18.42 3.68 35.73
CA ALA A 125 -19.08 2.58 35.06
C ALA A 125 -18.09 1.68 34.28
N THR A 126 -17.02 2.24 33.70
CA THR A 126 -16.01 1.44 32.99
C THR A 126 -15.29 0.43 33.88
N LYS A 127 -15.27 0.62 35.21
CA LYS A 127 -14.70 -0.35 36.16
C LYS A 127 -15.43 -1.69 36.15
N ALA A 128 -16.71 -1.68 35.81
CA ALA A 128 -17.51 -2.90 35.69
C ALA A 128 -17.32 -3.63 34.34
N GLN A 129 -16.53 -3.05 33.41
CA GLN A 129 -16.31 -3.58 32.06
C GLN A 129 -17.62 -3.87 31.30
N SER A 130 -18.64 -3.04 31.53
CA SER A 130 -19.92 -3.14 30.84
C SER A 130 -19.76 -2.91 29.33
N HIS A 131 -20.68 -3.48 28.54
CA HIS A 131 -20.63 -3.33 27.10
C HIS A 131 -20.84 -1.84 26.70
N PRO A 132 -20.13 -1.30 25.69
CA PRO A 132 -20.25 0.12 25.32
C PRO A 132 -21.68 0.58 25.01
N ASN A 133 -22.51 -0.30 24.45
CA ASN A 133 -23.92 0.00 24.18
C ASN A 133 -24.72 0.36 25.44
N ASP A 134 -24.38 -0.22 26.59
CA ASP A 134 -25.07 0.07 27.87
C ASP A 134 -24.68 1.45 28.41
N LEU A 135 -23.52 1.96 27.98
CA LEU A 135 -22.98 3.26 28.38
C LEU A 135 -23.24 4.39 27.38
N LYS A 136 -23.94 4.10 26.27
CA LYS A 136 -24.19 5.08 25.20
C LYS A 136 -24.82 6.37 25.72
N ALA A 137 -25.71 6.27 26.71
CA ALA A 137 -26.38 7.44 27.30
C ALA A 137 -25.45 8.42 28.04
N PHE A 138 -24.23 8.02 28.37
CA PHE A 138 -23.26 8.89 29.06
C PHE A 138 -22.37 9.69 28.09
N VAL A 139 -22.46 9.44 26.79
CA VAL A 139 -21.60 10.01 25.74
C VAL A 139 -22.47 10.68 24.69
N ASP A 140 -22.01 11.81 24.16
CA ASP A 140 -22.72 12.56 23.13
C ASP A 140 -22.21 12.16 21.74
N LEU A 141 -22.99 11.37 21.00
CA LEU A 141 -22.60 10.87 19.68
C LEU A 141 -23.24 11.66 18.55
N VAL A 142 -22.57 11.71 17.39
CA VAL A 142 -23.12 12.33 16.17
C VAL A 142 -24.52 11.82 15.84
N GLY A 143 -24.75 10.51 15.98
CA GLY A 143 -26.03 9.87 15.70
C GLY A 143 -27.18 10.41 16.55
N ASP A 144 -26.91 10.88 17.77
CA ASP A 144 -27.94 11.40 18.69
C ASP A 144 -28.30 12.86 18.37
N ARG A 145 -27.49 13.54 17.54
CA ARG A 145 -27.68 14.94 17.11
C ARG A 145 -28.37 15.08 15.75
N LEU A 146 -28.65 13.97 15.05
CA LEU A 146 -29.24 13.96 13.72
C LEU A 146 -30.59 14.71 13.69
N GLY A 147 -30.81 15.53 12.66
CA GLY A 147 -32.04 16.31 12.49
C GLY A 147 -32.13 17.56 13.39
N THR A 148 -31.11 17.81 14.22
CA THR A 148 -30.96 19.07 14.97
C THR A 148 -29.90 19.96 14.32
N THR A 149 -29.82 21.23 14.70
CA THR A 149 -28.73 22.13 14.25
C THR A 149 -27.33 21.66 14.69
N GLY A 150 -27.24 20.77 15.68
CA GLY A 150 -26.01 20.17 16.17
C GLY A 150 -25.46 19.04 15.28
N GLU A 151 -26.16 18.64 14.22
CA GLU A 151 -25.74 17.52 13.36
C GLU A 151 -24.39 17.76 12.65
N ILE A 152 -24.04 19.03 12.36
CA ILE A 152 -22.80 19.43 11.67
C ILE A 152 -21.95 20.38 12.54
N ARG A 153 -22.44 20.82 13.70
CA ARG A 153 -21.81 21.90 14.51
C ARG A 153 -21.66 21.51 15.97
N GLY A 154 -20.68 22.14 16.62
CA GLY A 154 -20.47 22.04 18.07
C GLY A 154 -19.88 20.70 18.50
N TYR A 155 -19.04 20.10 17.66
CA TYR A 155 -18.32 18.88 18.02
C TYR A 155 -17.18 19.27 18.97
N GLY A 156 -17.18 18.69 20.16
CA GLY A 156 -16.12 18.87 21.14
C GLY A 156 -14.96 17.91 20.93
N TRP A 157 -13.88 18.15 21.67
CA TRP A 157 -12.76 17.24 21.84
C TRP A 157 -12.31 17.28 23.30
N THR A 158 -11.79 16.16 23.80
CA THR A 158 -11.44 16.03 25.22
C THR A 158 -9.99 16.37 25.53
N HIS A 159 -9.10 16.26 24.55
CA HIS A 159 -7.66 16.47 24.71
C HIS A 159 -7.16 17.47 23.69
N ASP A 160 -6.59 18.57 24.17
CA ASP A 160 -5.85 19.47 23.30
C ASP A 160 -4.60 18.75 22.80
N SER A 161 -4.41 18.76 21.49
CA SER A 161 -3.15 18.37 20.87
C SER A 161 -2.37 19.64 20.53
N GLY A 162 -1.04 19.50 20.39
CA GLY A 162 -0.21 20.59 19.86
C GLY A 162 -0.57 20.91 18.41
N ARG A 163 0.39 21.47 17.67
CA ARG A 163 0.21 21.65 16.22
C ARG A 163 -0.10 20.30 15.56
N LEU A 164 -1.04 20.30 14.61
CA LEU A 164 -1.43 19.09 13.86
C LEU A 164 -0.23 18.42 13.16
N ASP A 165 0.78 19.22 12.81
CA ASP A 165 2.01 18.80 12.12
C ASP A 165 3.25 18.69 13.02
N ALA A 166 3.07 18.60 14.35
CA ALA A 166 4.19 18.53 15.28
C ALA A 166 5.01 17.22 15.19
N GLY A 167 4.49 16.19 14.51
CA GLY A 167 5.12 14.88 14.36
C GLY A 167 6.21 14.83 13.27
N PRO A 168 6.91 13.68 13.16
CA PRO A 168 7.87 13.47 12.07
C PRO A 168 7.15 13.47 10.72
N ARG A 169 7.69 14.21 9.73
CA ARG A 169 7.09 14.39 8.39
C ARG A 169 6.90 13.08 7.63
N ASN A 170 7.86 12.17 7.75
CA ASN A 170 7.85 10.87 7.09
C ASN A 170 8.12 9.77 8.10
N SER A 171 7.52 8.60 7.86
CA SER A 171 7.83 7.40 8.62
C SER A 171 9.25 6.93 8.31
N SER A 172 9.94 6.41 9.32
CA SER A 172 11.26 5.77 9.15
C SER A 172 11.21 4.61 8.15
N TYR A 173 10.06 3.96 8.00
CA TYR A 173 9.86 2.91 7.01
C TYR A 173 10.05 3.39 5.56
N LYS A 174 9.69 4.65 5.25
CA LYS A 174 9.89 5.23 3.91
C LYS A 174 11.34 5.66 3.67
N THR A 175 12.09 5.98 4.73
CA THR A 175 13.48 6.43 4.60
C THR A 175 14.48 5.27 4.49
N LEU A 176 14.11 4.08 4.92
CA LEU A 176 14.93 2.88 4.78
C LEU A 176 14.74 2.29 3.37
N GLU A 177 15.83 2.06 2.65
CA GLU A 177 15.78 1.57 1.27
C GLU A 177 15.58 0.05 1.21
N THR A 178 16.39 -0.70 1.97
CA THR A 178 16.39 -2.16 1.87
C THR A 178 15.41 -2.82 2.83
N MET A 179 14.90 -4.00 2.45
CA MET A 179 14.07 -4.82 3.33
C MET A 179 14.84 -5.31 4.57
N GLN A 180 16.14 -5.56 4.42
CA GLN A 180 17.01 -5.96 5.54
C GLN A 180 17.06 -4.85 6.59
N ASP A 181 17.27 -3.60 6.18
CA ASP A 181 17.31 -2.47 7.10
C ASP A 181 15.97 -2.26 7.81
N LYS A 182 14.86 -2.40 7.08
CA LYS A 182 13.50 -2.32 7.64
C LYS A 182 13.27 -3.37 8.71
N MET A 183 13.66 -4.61 8.44
CA MET A 183 13.52 -5.72 9.37
C MET A 183 14.41 -5.53 10.61
N LEU A 184 15.69 -5.17 10.41
CA LEU A 184 16.62 -4.93 11.51
C LEU A 184 16.17 -3.76 12.38
N ALA A 185 15.63 -2.68 11.78
CA ALA A 185 15.06 -1.56 12.51
C ALA A 185 13.82 -1.96 13.32
N GLN A 186 12.93 -2.79 12.75
CA GLN A 186 11.77 -3.34 13.46
C GLN A 186 12.20 -4.16 14.68
N LEU A 187 13.17 -5.07 14.53
CA LEU A 187 13.65 -5.91 15.63
C LEU A 187 14.43 -5.10 16.67
N ALA A 188 15.24 -4.12 16.24
CA ALA A 188 15.93 -3.20 17.14
C ALA A 188 14.93 -2.40 18.00
N LEU A 189 13.83 -1.93 17.40
CA LEU A 189 12.74 -1.31 18.15
C LEU A 189 12.11 -2.29 19.14
N GLY A 190 11.85 -3.53 18.71
CA GLY A 190 11.35 -4.61 19.57
C GLY A 190 12.21 -4.85 20.81
N THR A 191 13.54 -4.80 20.68
CA THR A 191 14.45 -4.95 21.85
C THR A 191 14.43 -3.78 22.82
N ARG A 192 14.02 -2.58 22.37
CA ARG A 192 13.92 -1.39 23.23
C ARG A 192 12.59 -1.31 23.96
N LEU A 193 11.54 -1.92 23.42
CA LEU A 193 10.18 -1.84 23.95
C LEU A 193 9.94 -2.93 25.00
N ARG A 194 9.52 -2.53 26.20
CA ARG A 194 9.16 -3.48 27.28
C ARG A 194 7.95 -4.34 26.94
N SER A 195 7.02 -3.83 26.12
CA SER A 195 5.79 -4.52 25.75
C SER A 195 5.97 -5.56 24.63
N VAL A 196 7.14 -5.63 24.00
CA VAL A 196 7.38 -6.47 22.82
C VAL A 196 8.48 -7.46 23.11
N SER A 197 8.23 -8.75 22.84
CA SER A 197 9.28 -9.77 22.88
C SER A 197 9.94 -9.86 21.50
N ALA A 198 11.18 -9.38 21.40
CA ALA A 198 11.94 -9.42 20.15
C ALA A 198 12.12 -10.84 19.60
N GLN A 199 12.36 -11.83 20.48
CA GLN A 199 12.48 -13.24 20.12
C GLN A 199 11.20 -13.75 19.45
N ARG A 200 10.02 -13.43 20.02
CA ARG A 200 8.74 -13.85 19.45
C ARG A 200 8.46 -13.19 18.11
N VAL A 201 8.79 -11.90 17.97
CA VAL A 201 8.64 -11.18 16.70
C VAL A 201 9.58 -11.78 15.64
N ALA A 202 10.83 -12.09 16.00
CA ALA A 202 11.79 -12.73 15.10
C ALA A 202 11.28 -14.09 14.60
N SER A 203 10.86 -14.99 15.51
CA SER A 203 10.25 -16.28 15.13
C SER A 203 9.05 -16.08 14.20
N GLN A 204 8.13 -15.16 14.54
CA GLN A 204 6.93 -14.91 13.73
C GLN A 204 7.27 -14.39 12.33
N VAL A 205 8.22 -13.47 12.19
CA VAL A 205 8.62 -12.95 10.87
C VAL A 205 9.23 -14.07 10.02
N ILE A 206 10.06 -14.92 10.62
CA ILE A 206 10.69 -16.04 9.90
C ILE A 206 9.64 -17.05 9.44
N GLU A 207 8.72 -17.43 10.32
CA GLU A 207 7.69 -18.42 10.01
C GLU A 207 6.61 -17.93 9.03
N SER A 208 6.19 -16.68 9.16
CA SER A 208 5.07 -16.14 8.38
C SER A 208 5.48 -15.51 7.04
N HIS A 209 6.70 -14.97 6.95
CA HIS A 209 7.18 -14.30 5.75
C HIS A 209 8.32 -15.05 5.08
N PHE A 210 9.42 -15.35 5.78
CA PHE A 210 10.64 -15.83 5.13
C PHE A 210 10.56 -17.28 4.67
N LEU A 211 10.16 -18.20 5.55
CA LEU A 211 10.04 -19.62 5.19
C LEU A 211 9.02 -19.83 4.05
N PRO A 212 7.83 -19.18 4.05
CA PRO A 212 6.90 -19.26 2.94
C PRO A 212 7.45 -18.69 1.63
N ASP A 213 8.16 -17.55 1.68
CA ASP A 213 8.74 -16.92 0.48
C ASP A 213 9.87 -17.77 -0.11
N LEU A 214 10.81 -18.23 0.72
CA LEU A 214 11.91 -19.10 0.29
C LEU A 214 11.39 -20.41 -0.31
N ARG A 215 10.42 -21.07 0.34
CA ARG A 215 9.76 -22.27 -0.21
C ARG A 215 9.03 -21.97 -1.51
N GLY A 216 8.33 -20.84 -1.58
CA GLY A 216 7.60 -20.40 -2.78
C GLY A 216 8.55 -20.17 -3.95
N ASN A 217 9.64 -19.45 -3.74
CA ASN A 217 10.66 -19.16 -4.73
C ASN A 217 11.39 -20.43 -5.19
N LEU A 218 11.71 -21.36 -4.27
CA LEU A 218 12.32 -22.65 -4.60
C LEU A 218 11.40 -23.51 -5.50
N MET A 219 10.12 -23.60 -5.15
CA MET A 219 9.12 -24.32 -5.94
C MET A 219 8.86 -23.64 -7.29
N ALA A 220 8.88 -22.30 -7.34
CA ALA A 220 8.77 -21.55 -8.57
C ALA A 220 10.00 -21.78 -9.46
N PHE A 221 11.20 -21.76 -8.90
CA PHE A 221 12.46 -21.96 -9.63
C PHE A 221 12.51 -23.32 -10.33
N THR A 222 12.11 -24.40 -9.67
CA THR A 222 12.11 -25.76 -10.26
C THR A 222 11.02 -25.97 -11.32
N ARG A 223 9.94 -25.17 -11.31
CA ARG A 223 8.79 -25.29 -12.22
C ARG A 223 8.67 -24.14 -13.22
N GLN A 224 9.65 -23.24 -13.24
CA GLN A 224 9.54 -21.99 -13.98
C GLN A 224 9.45 -22.20 -15.49
N LYS A 225 8.86 -21.21 -16.15
CA LYS A 225 8.95 -21.05 -17.60
C LYS A 225 10.19 -20.21 -17.92
N VAL A 226 10.65 -20.29 -19.15
CA VAL A 226 11.72 -19.42 -19.65
C VAL A 226 11.12 -18.40 -20.61
N ARG A 227 11.56 -17.15 -20.54
CA ARG A 227 10.99 -16.04 -21.30
C ARG A 227 12.03 -15.43 -22.23
N CYS A 228 11.64 -15.12 -23.46
CA CYS A 228 12.46 -14.33 -24.36
C CYS A 228 12.41 -12.85 -23.98
N VAL A 229 13.56 -12.20 -23.83
CA VAL A 229 13.64 -10.76 -23.50
C VAL A 229 13.11 -9.89 -24.66
N LYS A 230 13.29 -10.34 -25.90
CA LYS A 230 12.95 -9.54 -27.10
C LYS A 230 11.47 -9.59 -27.49
N CYS A 231 10.85 -10.77 -27.50
CA CYS A 231 9.45 -10.94 -27.92
C CYS A 231 8.49 -11.34 -26.80
N ALA A 232 8.96 -11.43 -25.56
CA ALA A 232 8.18 -11.84 -24.39
C ALA A 232 7.55 -13.25 -24.47
N ALA A 233 7.86 -14.04 -25.49
CA ALA A 233 7.38 -15.41 -25.62
C ALA A 233 7.83 -16.27 -24.43
N SER A 234 6.91 -17.07 -23.90
CA SER A 234 7.14 -17.93 -22.73
C SER A 234 7.15 -19.40 -23.16
N TYR A 235 8.19 -20.13 -22.75
CA TYR A 235 8.35 -21.56 -23.04
C TYR A 235 8.37 -22.37 -21.75
N ARG A 236 7.75 -23.55 -21.77
CA ARG A 236 7.79 -24.48 -20.62
C ARG A 236 9.18 -25.10 -20.39
N ARG A 237 10.00 -25.22 -21.44
CA ARG A 237 11.35 -25.78 -21.39
C ARG A 237 12.28 -24.91 -22.23
N MET A 238 13.56 -24.91 -21.89
CA MET A 238 14.57 -24.22 -22.68
C MET A 238 14.62 -24.80 -24.10
N PRO A 239 14.52 -23.97 -25.16
CA PRO A 239 14.74 -24.44 -26.52
C PRO A 239 16.15 -25.01 -26.66
N LEU A 240 16.30 -26.16 -27.32
CA LEU A 240 17.62 -26.80 -27.53
C LEU A 240 18.60 -25.91 -28.30
N ALA A 241 18.09 -24.98 -29.11
CA ALA A 241 18.90 -23.98 -29.81
C ALA A 241 19.51 -22.90 -28.89
N GLY A 242 19.15 -22.87 -27.60
CA GLY A 242 19.58 -21.85 -26.64
C GLY A 242 19.07 -20.44 -26.92
N ARG A 243 18.25 -20.26 -27.97
CA ARG A 243 17.71 -18.98 -28.43
C ARG A 243 16.21 -19.09 -28.68
N CYS A 244 15.55 -17.94 -28.74
CA CYS A 244 14.11 -17.87 -29.00
C CYS A 244 13.76 -18.37 -30.41
N ILE A 245 12.87 -19.37 -30.46
CA ILE A 245 12.37 -20.02 -31.67
C ILE A 245 11.01 -19.50 -32.14
N GLN A 246 10.49 -18.41 -31.54
CA GLN A 246 9.23 -17.81 -31.99
C GLN A 246 9.46 -17.02 -33.27
N ASN A 247 8.50 -17.12 -34.17
CA ASN A 247 8.45 -16.31 -35.37
C ASN A 247 7.82 -14.97 -35.00
N VAL A 248 8.51 -13.87 -35.34
CA VAL A 248 8.02 -12.52 -35.07
C VAL A 248 7.81 -11.86 -36.42
N SER A 249 6.63 -11.28 -36.63
CA SER A 249 6.42 -10.42 -37.79
C SER A 249 7.23 -9.14 -37.62
N THR A 250 8.07 -8.81 -38.59
CA THR A 250 8.68 -7.48 -38.72
C THR A 250 7.61 -6.47 -39.11
N GLY A 251 6.72 -6.13 -38.17
CA GLY A 251 5.71 -5.08 -38.33
C GLY A 251 6.07 -3.87 -37.50
N GLY A 252 6.85 -2.94 -38.07
CA GLY A 252 7.28 -1.73 -37.35
C GLY A 252 7.94 -0.64 -38.22
N GLY A 253 7.68 -0.61 -39.53
CA GLY A 253 8.10 0.47 -40.41
C GLY A 253 7.04 0.75 -41.47
N LEU A 254 6.81 2.03 -41.78
CA LEU A 254 5.81 2.56 -42.72
C LEU A 254 6.03 2.19 -44.20
N THR A 255 6.68 1.07 -44.50
CA THR A 255 6.91 0.60 -45.86
C THR A 255 6.21 -0.75 -46.04
N SER A 256 5.17 -0.73 -46.88
CA SER A 256 4.43 -1.89 -47.33
C SER A 256 5.33 -2.85 -48.12
N SER A 257 6.02 -3.75 -47.43
CA SER A 257 6.68 -4.89 -48.06
C SER A 257 5.71 -6.07 -48.09
N ARG A 258 5.29 -6.42 -49.30
CA ARG A 258 4.64 -7.67 -49.66
C ARG A 258 5.68 -8.79 -49.58
N ASP A 259 5.84 -9.39 -48.41
CA ASP A 259 6.10 -10.81 -48.24
C ASP A 259 6.07 -11.12 -46.74
N GLY A 260 5.29 -12.14 -46.38
CA GLY A 260 5.12 -12.60 -45.01
C GLY A 260 6.37 -13.36 -44.52
N ASP A 261 7.52 -12.70 -44.52
CA ASP A 261 8.77 -13.30 -44.09
C ASP A 261 8.80 -13.30 -42.56
N SER A 262 8.38 -14.44 -41.99
CA SER A 262 8.34 -14.63 -40.55
C SER A 262 9.75 -14.92 -40.05
N VAL A 263 10.45 -13.87 -39.59
CA VAL A 263 11.82 -14.01 -39.10
C VAL A 263 11.82 -14.61 -37.69
N LEU A 264 12.68 -15.60 -37.46
CA LEU A 264 12.93 -16.16 -36.14
C LEU A 264 13.47 -15.06 -35.21
N CYS A 265 12.85 -14.89 -34.03
CA CYS A 265 13.19 -13.85 -33.08
C CYS A 265 14.70 -13.81 -32.74
N GLY A 266 15.27 -15.00 -32.49
CA GLY A 266 16.68 -15.20 -32.16
C GLY A 266 17.12 -14.58 -30.82
N GLY A 267 16.20 -13.99 -30.05
CA GLY A 267 16.49 -13.33 -28.78
C GLY A 267 16.96 -14.29 -27.68
N ASN A 268 17.68 -13.75 -26.70
CA ASN A 268 18.11 -14.50 -25.53
C ASN A 268 16.91 -14.92 -24.68
N VAL A 269 16.95 -16.16 -24.19
CA VAL A 269 15.91 -16.74 -23.35
C VAL A 269 16.45 -16.83 -21.93
N VAL A 270 15.75 -16.22 -20.99
CA VAL A 270 16.18 -16.10 -19.60
C VAL A 270 15.21 -16.82 -18.66
N LEU A 271 15.72 -17.26 -17.51
CA LEU A 271 14.92 -17.75 -16.40
C LEU A 271 14.06 -16.62 -15.85
N THR A 272 12.81 -16.92 -15.47
CA THR A 272 11.92 -15.93 -14.85
C THR A 272 12.21 -15.71 -13.37
N VAL A 273 12.78 -16.71 -12.71
CA VAL A 273 13.23 -16.69 -11.31
C VAL A 273 14.71 -17.01 -11.31
N SER A 274 15.53 -16.09 -10.80
CA SER A 274 16.98 -16.27 -10.67
C SER A 274 17.33 -16.98 -9.35
N GLU A 275 18.51 -17.61 -9.31
CA GLU A 275 19.05 -18.19 -8.08
C GLU A 275 19.18 -17.15 -6.96
N GLY A 276 19.67 -15.95 -7.28
CA GLY A 276 19.82 -14.87 -6.31
C GLY A 276 18.50 -14.48 -5.63
N ALA A 277 17.36 -14.62 -6.32
CA ALA A 277 16.05 -14.39 -5.72
C ALA A 277 15.69 -15.44 -4.66
N VAL A 278 16.15 -16.70 -4.82
CA VAL A 278 15.94 -17.79 -3.86
C VAL A 278 16.86 -17.63 -2.64
N ARG A 279 18.13 -17.25 -2.86
CA ARG A 279 19.14 -17.11 -1.79
C ARG A 279 19.01 -15.83 -0.95
N LYS A 280 18.32 -14.81 -1.45
CA LYS A 280 18.25 -13.44 -0.88
C LYS A 280 18.01 -13.38 0.64
N TYR A 281 17.19 -14.27 1.19
CA TYR A 281 16.76 -14.21 2.60
C TYR A 281 17.53 -15.14 3.54
N ILE A 282 18.38 -16.02 3.02
CA ILE A 282 19.08 -17.02 3.85
C ILE A 282 20.03 -16.32 4.82
N GLU A 283 20.90 -15.45 4.31
CA GLU A 283 21.88 -14.70 5.12
C GLU A 283 21.18 -13.85 6.18
N ILE A 284 20.15 -13.09 5.79
CA ILE A 284 19.36 -12.25 6.69
C ILE A 284 18.72 -13.08 7.81
N THR A 285 18.19 -14.26 7.48
CA THR A 285 17.53 -15.13 8.46
C THR A 285 18.53 -15.66 9.48
N ARG A 286 19.74 -16.04 9.03
CA ARG A 286 20.81 -16.49 9.92
C ARG A 286 21.24 -15.39 10.90
N ASP A 287 21.48 -14.19 10.39
CA ASP A 287 21.84 -13.02 11.22
C ASP A 287 20.79 -12.73 12.30
N VAL A 288 19.50 -12.86 11.94
CA VAL A 288 18.39 -12.62 12.86
C VAL A 288 18.32 -13.69 13.94
N ILE A 289 18.50 -14.96 13.57
CA ILE A 289 18.52 -16.08 14.51
C ILE A 289 19.66 -15.91 15.52
N GLU A 290 20.86 -15.56 15.04
CA GLU A 290 22.03 -15.37 15.90
C GLU A 290 21.87 -14.19 16.85
N LYS A 291 21.32 -13.07 16.36
CA LYS A 291 21.25 -11.82 17.12
C LYS A 291 20.09 -11.75 18.11
N TYR A 292 18.92 -12.27 17.73
CA TYR A 292 17.69 -12.11 18.53
C TYR A 292 17.21 -13.41 19.17
N GLY A 293 17.75 -14.55 18.73
CA GLY A 293 17.31 -15.88 19.15
C GLY A 293 15.95 -16.24 18.57
N VAL A 294 15.74 -17.54 18.38
CA VAL A 294 14.45 -18.15 18.01
C VAL A 294 14.29 -19.49 18.74
N ASP A 295 13.11 -20.09 18.66
CA ASP A 295 12.88 -21.46 19.11
C ASP A 295 13.65 -22.47 18.24
N ASP A 296 14.02 -23.61 18.86
CA ASP A 296 14.82 -24.65 18.21
C ASP A 296 14.14 -25.23 16.96
N TYR A 297 12.81 -25.29 16.95
CA TYR A 297 12.04 -25.78 15.81
C TYR A 297 12.20 -24.87 14.59
N THR A 298 12.02 -23.56 14.77
CA THR A 298 12.23 -22.55 13.71
C THR A 298 13.68 -22.57 13.22
N LYS A 299 14.65 -22.70 14.14
CA LYS A 299 16.07 -22.81 13.78
C LYS A 299 16.35 -24.01 12.87
N GLN A 300 15.92 -25.20 13.27
CA GLN A 300 16.10 -26.43 12.48
C GLN A 300 15.42 -26.32 11.10
N ARG A 301 14.23 -25.71 11.02
CA ARG A 301 13.54 -25.50 9.74
C ARG A 301 14.31 -24.59 8.80
N VAL A 302 14.90 -23.52 9.30
CA VAL A 302 15.71 -22.62 8.49
C VAL A 302 16.98 -23.33 8.00
N GLU A 303 17.64 -24.10 8.86
CA GLU A 303 18.81 -24.91 8.51
C GLU A 303 18.47 -25.90 7.39
N TRP A 304 17.42 -26.71 7.54
CA TRP A 304 16.99 -27.68 6.51
C TRP A 304 16.64 -27.02 5.17
N MET A 305 15.97 -25.86 5.21
CA MET A 305 15.64 -25.13 3.99
C MET A 305 16.89 -24.56 3.31
N THR A 306 17.87 -24.13 4.09
CA THR A 306 19.15 -23.62 3.58
C THR A 306 19.93 -24.75 2.89
N GLU A 307 20.07 -25.90 3.57
CA GLU A 307 20.71 -27.09 2.99
C GLU A 307 20.01 -27.57 1.72
N SER A 308 18.67 -27.51 1.69
CA SER A 308 17.88 -27.88 0.50
C SER A 308 18.13 -26.94 -0.68
N VAL A 309 18.31 -25.64 -0.42
CA VAL A 309 18.67 -24.66 -1.45
C VAL A 309 20.09 -24.92 -1.94
N ASP A 310 21.05 -25.12 -1.03
CA ASP A 310 22.44 -25.38 -1.38
C ASP A 310 22.60 -26.66 -2.20
N SER A 311 21.91 -27.73 -1.82
CA SER A 311 21.91 -28.99 -2.58
C SER A 311 21.31 -28.86 -3.98
N LEU A 312 20.40 -27.91 -4.23
CA LEU A 312 19.82 -27.71 -5.56
C LEU A 312 20.78 -27.01 -6.52
N PHE A 313 21.65 -26.13 -6.00
CA PHE A 313 22.52 -25.27 -6.81
C PHE A 313 23.98 -25.71 -6.83
N ASN A 314 24.44 -26.48 -5.84
CA ASN A 314 25.77 -27.07 -5.89
C ASN A 314 25.80 -28.20 -6.92
N ASP A 315 26.72 -28.07 -7.87
CA ASP A 315 27.06 -29.14 -8.79
C ASP A 315 28.21 -29.95 -8.17
N ASP A 316 27.91 -31.18 -7.74
CA ASP A 316 28.90 -32.09 -7.12
C ASP A 316 30.11 -32.37 -8.03
N THR A 317 30.04 -32.00 -9.31
CA THR A 317 31.12 -32.19 -10.29
C THR A 317 32.11 -31.01 -10.36
N VAL A 318 31.79 -29.84 -9.81
CA VAL A 318 32.62 -28.63 -9.88
C VAL A 318 32.93 -28.13 -8.47
N THR A 319 34.03 -28.61 -7.88
CA THR A 319 34.56 -28.08 -6.62
C THR A 319 35.51 -26.92 -6.90
N VAL A 320 35.03 -25.68 -6.74
CA VAL A 320 35.89 -24.51 -6.66
C VAL A 320 36.45 -24.46 -5.24
N MET A 321 37.66 -24.98 -5.03
CA MET A 321 38.30 -24.90 -3.72
C MET A 321 38.87 -23.51 -3.48
N THR A 322 38.58 -22.93 -2.33
CA THR A 322 39.17 -21.67 -1.87
C THR A 322 40.39 -21.95 -1.00
N LEU A 323 41.31 -20.99 -0.90
CA LEU A 323 42.54 -21.14 -0.11
C LEU A 323 42.27 -21.38 1.38
N ASN A 324 41.11 -20.96 1.88
CA ASN A 324 40.65 -21.19 3.25
C ASN A 324 40.19 -22.63 3.50
N ASP A 325 39.92 -23.42 2.47
CA ASP A 325 39.52 -24.83 2.64
C ASP A 325 40.72 -25.74 2.95
N PHE A 326 41.95 -25.19 2.86
CA PHE A 326 43.21 -25.90 3.09
C PHE A 326 43.97 -25.44 4.35
N VAL A 327 43.40 -24.51 5.12
CA VAL A 327 43.98 -23.97 6.36
C VAL A 327 43.10 -24.38 7.54
#